data_AF-A0A7C5MFT0-F1
#
_entry.id   AF-A0A7C5MFT0-F1
#
_cell.length_a   1.000
_cell.length_b   1.000
_cell.length_c   1.000
_cell.angle_alpha   90.00
_cell.angle_beta   90.00
_cell.angle_gamma   90.00
#
_symmetry.space_group_name_H-M   'P 1'
#
loop_
_entity.id
_entity.type
_entity.pdbx_description
1 polymer ?
#
loop_
_entity_poly.entity_id
_entity_poly.type
_entity_poly.pdbx_seq_one_letter_code
_entity_poly.pdbx_strand_id
1 'polypeptide(L)'
;MWISLDAVLLHEFILPHIFHRQPQEIIYHQSPEYLLKEYKKRNSGVIFFLKGVNKKHFLDICLNGELMPQKTTYFYPKVPSGLVIYKFSP
;
A
#
# COMPACT_ATOMS: atom_id res chain seq x y z
N MET A 1 -13.61 -9.57 -5.09
CA MET A 1 -12.30 -10.01 -5.63
C MET A 1 -11.11 -9.36 -4.92
N TRP A 2 -11.24 -8.13 -4.45
CA TRP A 2 -10.18 -7.41 -3.72
C TRP A 2 -9.66 -8.14 -2.46
N ILE A 3 -10.49 -8.95 -1.80
CA ILE A 3 -10.13 -9.66 -0.55
C ILE A 3 -8.97 -10.66 -0.72
N SER A 4 -8.67 -11.07 -1.96
CA SER A 4 -7.59 -12.02 -2.25
C SER A 4 -6.21 -11.36 -2.38
N LEU A 5 -6.10 -10.05 -2.17
CA LEU A 5 -4.82 -9.35 -2.25
C LEU A 5 -4.02 -9.54 -0.96
N ASP A 6 -2.71 -9.79 -1.08
CA ASP A 6 -1.80 -10.00 0.07
C ASP A 6 -1.86 -8.85 1.08
N ALA A 7 -2.12 -7.62 0.63
CA ALA A 7 -2.26 -6.47 1.52
C ALA A 7 -3.50 -6.56 2.41
N VAL A 8 -4.60 -7.14 1.94
CA VAL A 8 -5.79 -7.40 2.76
C VAL A 8 -5.46 -8.47 3.79
N LEU A 9 -4.79 -9.53 3.37
CA LEU A 9 -4.32 -10.56 4.30
C LEU A 9 -3.43 -9.97 5.38
N LEU A 10 -2.48 -9.10 5.00
CA LEU A 10 -1.62 -8.41 5.95
C LEU A 10 -2.45 -7.55 6.93
N HIS A 11 -3.28 -6.64 6.43
CA HIS A 11 -3.97 -5.65 7.24
C HIS A 11 -5.11 -6.21 8.08
N GLU A 12 -5.91 -7.10 7.52
CA GLU A 12 -7.13 -7.60 8.19
C GLU A 12 -6.87 -8.87 9.01
N PHE A 13 -5.80 -9.61 8.70
CA PHE A 13 -5.51 -10.88 9.39
C PHE A 13 -4.17 -10.88 10.12
N ILE A 14 -3.06 -10.70 9.42
CA ILE A 14 -1.72 -10.85 10.02
C ILE A 14 -1.50 -9.80 11.11
N LEU A 15 -1.76 -8.52 10.81
CA LEU A 15 -1.52 -7.44 11.77
C LEU A 15 -2.35 -7.61 13.07
N PRO A 16 -3.68 -7.78 13.03
CA PRO A 16 -4.47 -7.89 14.25
C PRO A 16 -4.21 -9.15 15.07
N HIS A 17 -3.87 -10.27 14.41
CA HIS A 17 -3.75 -11.57 15.08
C HIS A 17 -2.33 -11.86 15.58
N ILE A 18 -1.29 -11.44 14.86
CA ILE A 18 0.11 -11.66 15.26
C ILE A 18 0.58 -10.55 16.18
N PHE A 19 0.25 -9.30 15.83
CA PHE A 19 0.61 -8.16 16.63
C PHE A 19 -0.64 -7.79 17.42
N HIS A 20 -0.76 -8.35 18.63
CA HIS A 20 -1.88 -8.11 19.57
C HIS A 20 -2.10 -6.63 19.97
N ARG A 21 -1.45 -5.68 19.27
CA ARG A 21 -1.52 -4.23 19.41
C ARG A 21 -1.36 -3.58 18.04
N GLN A 22 -2.05 -2.47 17.82
CA GLN A 22 -1.85 -1.66 16.62
C GLN A 22 -0.36 -1.25 16.52
N PRO A 23 0.27 -1.42 15.34
CA PRO A 23 1.65 -1.00 15.15
C PRO A 23 1.75 0.51 15.37
N GLN A 24 2.72 0.93 16.20
CA GLN A 24 2.97 2.34 16.50
C GLN A 24 3.37 3.14 15.24
N GLU A 25 4.02 2.47 14.30
CA GLU A 25 4.46 3.04 13.03
C GLU A 25 4.40 1.96 11.94
N ILE A 26 3.84 2.31 10.78
CA ILE A 26 3.88 1.49 9.57
C ILE A 26 4.50 2.31 8.44
N ILE A 27 5.58 1.80 7.85
CA ILE A 27 6.27 2.42 6.72
C ILE A 27 6.00 1.59 5.47
N TYR A 28 5.63 2.26 4.38
CA TYR A 28 5.43 1.64 3.07
C TYR A 28 6.48 2.17 2.10
N HIS A 29 7.19 1.28 1.42
CA HIS A 29 8.16 1.66 0.40
C HIS A 29 8.27 0.60 -0.69
N GLN A 30 8.43 1.03 -1.94
CA GLN A 30 8.52 0.11 -3.09
C GLN A 30 9.92 -0.52 -3.27
N SER A 31 10.98 0.11 -2.75
CA SER A 31 12.35 -0.44 -2.81
C SER A 31 12.65 -1.26 -1.55
N PRO A 32 12.97 -2.56 -1.71
CA PRO A 32 13.45 -3.42 -0.63
C PRO A 32 14.73 -2.90 0.03
N GLU A 33 15.64 -2.32 -0.76
CA GLU A 33 16.94 -1.83 -0.30
C GLU A 33 16.78 -0.69 0.72
N TYR A 34 15.82 0.21 0.45
CA TYR A 34 15.47 1.28 1.39
C TYR A 34 14.97 0.69 2.72
N LEU A 35 14.04 -0.28 2.67
CA LEU A 35 13.48 -0.90 3.87
C LEU A 35 14.54 -1.64 4.68
N LEU A 36 15.44 -2.38 4.02
CA LEU A 36 16.55 -3.07 4.67
C LEU A 36 17.54 -2.09 5.33
N LYS A 37 17.80 -0.94 4.69
CA LYS A 37 18.65 0.11 5.27
C LYS A 37 18.00 0.74 6.51
N GLU A 38 16.70 1.01 6.46
CA GLU A 38 15.97 1.55 7.60
C GLU A 38 15.88 0.55 8.76
N TYR A 39 15.66 -0.74 8.46
CA TYR A 39 15.68 -1.80 9.47
C TYR A 39 17.04 -1.90 10.17
N LYS A 40 18.15 -1.84 9.41
CA LYS A 40 19.50 -1.84 9.99
C LYS A 40 19.75 -0.65 10.93
N LYS A 41 19.22 0.53 10.62
CA LYS A 41 19.34 1.72 11.47
C LYS A 41 18.53 1.62 12.75
N ARG A 42 17.28 1.17 12.64
CA ARG A 42 16.34 1.05 13.77
C ARG A 42 16.62 -0.17 14.63
N ASN A 43 17.28 -1.18 14.06
CA ASN A 43 17.60 -2.47 14.67
C ASN A 43 16.40 -3.12 15.37
N SER A 44 15.20 -2.89 14.84
CA SER A 44 13.92 -3.31 15.40
C SER A 44 12.81 -3.24 14.35
N GLY A 45 11.79 -4.08 14.51
CA GLY A 45 10.61 -4.14 13.65
C GLY A 45 10.53 -5.41 12.80
N VAL A 46 9.61 -5.41 11.83
CA VAL A 46 9.38 -6.51 10.88
C VAL A 46 9.14 -5.91 9.51
N ILE A 47 9.67 -6.54 8.46
CA ILE A 47 9.42 -6.15 7.07
C ILE A 47 8.52 -7.20 6.42
N PHE A 48 7.46 -6.75 5.75
CA PHE A 48 6.60 -7.59 4.93
C PHE A 48 6.82 -7.26 3.45
N PHE A 49 7.19 -8.27 2.67
CA PHE A 49 7.22 -8.18 1.21
C PHE A 49 5.95 -8.80 0.65
N LEU A 50 5.14 -7.97 -0.01
CA LEU A 50 3.85 -8.37 -0.56
C LEU A 50 3.94 -8.52 -2.07
N LYS A 51 3.17 -9.45 -2.63
CA LYS A 51 3.03 -9.55 -4.08
C LYS A 51 2.33 -8.31 -4.62
N GLY A 52 2.91 -7.71 -5.65
CA GLY A 52 2.29 -6.60 -6.37
C GLY A 52 0.99 -7.02 -7.05
N VAL A 53 0.02 -6.10 -7.13
CA VAL A 53 -1.24 -6.33 -7.84
C VAL A 53 -1.00 -6.35 -9.35
N ASN A 54 -1.46 -7.41 -10.02
CA ASN A 54 -1.43 -7.48 -11.49
C ASN A 54 -2.43 -6.47 -12.09
N LYS A 55 -2.05 -5.79 -13.18
CA LYS A 55 -2.91 -4.86 -13.92
C LYS A 55 -4.28 -5.44 -14.27
N LYS A 56 -4.35 -6.68 -14.75
CA LYS A 56 -5.62 -7.35 -15.08
C LYS A 56 -6.51 -7.46 -13.85
N HIS A 57 -5.96 -7.96 -12.75
CA HIS A 57 -6.68 -8.12 -11.49
C HIS A 57 -7.14 -6.78 -10.92
N PHE A 58 -6.30 -5.74 -11.02
CA PHE A 58 -6.69 -4.37 -10.68
C PHE A 58 -7.90 -3.89 -11.52
N LEU A 59 -7.84 -4.05 -12.84
CA LEU A 59 -8.94 -3.68 -13.73
C LEU A 59 -10.21 -4.45 -13.40
N ASP A 60 -10.10 -5.77 -13.16
CA ASP A 60 -11.24 -6.61 -12.79
C ASP A 60 -11.89 -6.13 -11.49
N ILE A 61 -11.13 -5.76 -10.46
CA ILE A 61 -11.66 -5.20 -9.20
C ILE A 61 -12.41 -3.88 -9.49
N CYS A 62 -11.78 -2.95 -10.21
CA CYS A 62 -12.37 -1.63 -10.49
C CYS A 62 -13.62 -1.70 -11.38
N LEU A 63 -13.59 -2.53 -12.44
CA LEU A 63 -14.71 -2.67 -13.38
C LEU A 63 -15.92 -3.35 -12.75
N ASN A 64 -15.72 -4.14 -11.68
CA ASN A 64 -16.79 -4.71 -10.89
C ASN A 64 -17.36 -3.72 -9.84
N GLY A 65 -16.90 -2.46 -9.82
CA GLY A 65 -17.35 -1.45 -8.86
C GLY A 65 -16.85 -1.69 -7.43
N GLU A 66 -15.87 -2.57 -7.24
CA GLU A 66 -15.26 -2.83 -5.94
C GLU A 66 -14.19 -1.79 -5.59
N LEU A 67 -14.03 -1.51 -4.30
CA LEU A 67 -13.00 -0.59 -3.81
C LEU A 67 -11.66 -1.32 -3.65
N MET A 68 -10.59 -0.70 -4.16
CA MET A 68 -9.23 -1.20 -3.91
C MET A 68 -8.84 -0.98 -2.44
N PRO A 69 -8.16 -1.94 -1.80
CA PRO A 69 -7.68 -1.74 -0.44
C PRO A 69 -6.63 -0.62 -0.39
N GLN A 70 -6.44 -0.05 0.79
CA GLN A 70 -5.48 1.03 0.96
C GLN A 70 -4.04 0.57 0.70
N LYS A 71 -3.23 1.45 0.11
CA LYS A 71 -1.78 1.27 -0.09
C LYS A 71 -1.38 0.02 -0.89
N THR A 72 -2.27 -0.49 -1.74
CA THR A 72 -2.01 -1.70 -2.57
C THR A 72 -1.47 -1.40 -3.97
N THR A 73 -1.53 -0.15 -4.41
CA THR A 73 -1.04 0.27 -5.74
C THR A 73 -0.09 1.44 -5.63
N TYR A 74 0.98 1.38 -6.42
CA TYR A 74 1.93 2.47 -6.59
C TYR A 74 2.02 2.79 -8.09
N PHE A 75 1.21 3.75 -8.55
CA PHE A 75 1.23 4.18 -9.95
C PHE A 75 2.46 5.05 -10.20
N TYR A 76 3.34 4.58 -11.09
CA TYR A 76 4.55 5.28 -11.50
C TYR A 76 4.68 5.31 -13.03
N PRO A 77 5.09 6.44 -13.63
CA PRO A 77 5.34 7.73 -12.98
C PRO A 77 4.04 8.35 -12.44
N LYS A 78 4.14 9.06 -11.32
CA LYS A 78 3.03 9.92 -10.88
C LYS A 78 2.93 11.03 -11.91
N VAL A 79 1.78 11.11 -12.58
CA VAL A 79 1.52 12.21 -13.52
C VAL A 79 1.64 13.51 -12.71
N PRO A 80 2.43 14.51 -13.17
CA PRO A 80 2.48 15.82 -12.55
C PRO A 80 1.16 16.56 -12.83
N SER A 81 0.09 16.11 -12.20
CA SER A 81 -1.25 16.72 -12.24
C SER A 81 -1.43 17.61 -11.01
N GLY A 82 -2.21 18.69 -11.13
CA GLY A 82 -2.53 19.58 -10.02
C GLY A 82 -1.50 20.71 -9.78
N LEU A 83 -0.52 20.91 -10.68
CA LEU A 83 0.34 22.10 -10.67
C LEU A 83 -0.42 23.39 -11.02
N VAL A 84 -1.57 23.26 -11.70
CA VAL A 84 -2.49 24.37 -11.97
C VAL A 84 -3.79 24.08 -11.25
N ILE A 85 -4.00 24.71 -10.10
CA ILE A 85 -5.30 24.76 -9.43
C ILE A 85 -6.02 25.99 -9.97
N TYR A 86 -7.08 25.81 -10.76
CA TYR A 86 -7.93 26.93 -11.15
C TYR A 86 -8.62 27.46 -9.89
N LYS A 87 -8.29 28.69 -9.50
CA LYS A 87 -8.97 29.35 -8.38
C LYS A 87 -10.41 29.62 -8.81
N PHE A 88 -11.34 28.81 -8.30
CA PHE A 88 -12.75 29.11 -8.42
C PHE A 88 -13.05 30.32 -7.52
N SER A 89 -13.32 31.48 -8.13
CA SER A 89 -13.95 32.60 -7.43
C SER A 89 -15.47 32.44 -7.57
N PRO A 90 -16.24 32.47 -6.47
CA PRO A 90 -17.69 32.53 -6.51
C PRO A 90 -18.19 33.81 -7.20
#